data_AF-J4K911-F1
#
_entry.id   AF-J4K911-F1
#
_cell.length_a   1.000
_cell.length_b   1.000
_cell.length_c   1.000
_cell.angle_alpha   90.00
_cell.angle_beta   90.00
_cell.angle_gamma   90.00
#
_symmetry.space_group_name_H-M   'P 1'
#
loop_
_entity.id
_entity.type
_entity.pdbx_description
1 polymer ?
#
loop_
_entity_poly.entity_id
_entity_poly.type
_entity_poly.pdbx_seq_one_letter_code
_entity_poly.pdbx_strand_id
1 'polypeptide(L)'
;MSKGIKENQIISIALDEIDNIEYRNPFRLNEYIKEKTKNRNQIYYIFIDEIQLSVAVSNPYIDSKEKNVTFVDVLLGLMKRSNLDIYVTGSNSKMLSSDVLTQFRDRGDEIHVNPLSFVEVYDLYENKELAFENYTVYGGMPYIYSLKSDEEKNQYLKDLF
;
A
#
# COMPACT_ATOMS: atom_id res chain seq x y z
N MET A 1 20.70 12.00 6.61
CA MET A 1 20.01 12.00 5.30
C MET A 1 19.49 13.41 5.06
N SER A 2 20.05 14.07 4.06
CA SER A 2 19.82 15.46 3.67
C SER A 2 18.63 15.58 2.73
N LYS A 3 17.67 16.47 3.03
CA LYS A 3 16.86 17.31 2.10
C LYS A 3 15.66 17.87 2.85
N GLY A 4 15.67 19.19 3.11
CA GLY A 4 14.57 20.16 3.38
C GLY A 4 13.16 19.79 3.86
N ILE A 5 12.84 18.54 4.17
CA ILE A 5 11.53 18.02 4.52
C ILE A 5 11.58 17.70 6.01
N LYS A 6 10.70 18.36 6.76
CA LYS A 6 10.51 18.11 8.19
C LYS A 6 9.69 16.85 8.38
N GLU A 7 9.93 16.15 9.47
CA GLU A 7 9.21 14.91 9.81
C GLU A 7 7.68 15.11 9.87
N ASN A 8 7.22 16.28 10.31
CA ASN A 8 5.80 16.63 10.33
C ASN A 8 5.17 16.86 8.93
N GLN A 9 5.96 16.82 7.86
CA GLN A 9 5.47 16.84 6.47
C GLN A 9 5.20 15.43 5.94
N ILE A 10 5.63 14.39 6.65
CA ILE A 10 5.40 12.99 6.29
C ILE A 10 4.25 12.50 7.17
N ILE A 11 3.19 12.05 6.54
CA ILE A 11 1.98 11.53 7.20
C ILE A 11 1.84 10.09 6.75
N SER A 12 2.06 9.15 7.65
CA SER A 12 1.93 7.72 7.37
C SER A 12 0.78 7.12 8.18
N ILE A 13 -0.04 6.29 7.55
CA ILE A 13 -1.17 5.62 8.16
C ILE A 13 -1.19 4.17 7.65
N ALA A 14 -1.14 3.21 8.55
CA ALA A 14 -1.27 1.80 8.21
C ALA A 14 -2.65 1.30 8.67
N LEU A 15 -3.52 0.93 7.73
CA LEU A 15 -4.93 0.63 8.05
C LEU A 15 -5.13 -0.74 8.72
N ASP A 16 -4.10 -1.60 8.70
CA ASP A 16 -4.06 -2.88 9.40
C ASP A 16 -3.79 -2.73 10.91
N GLU A 17 -3.16 -1.64 11.33
CA GLU A 17 -2.97 -1.31 12.74
C GLU A 17 -4.30 -1.05 13.47
N ILE A 18 -4.41 -1.59 14.68
CA ILE A 18 -5.62 -1.45 15.50
C ILE A 18 -5.91 0.01 15.88
N ASP A 19 -4.86 0.79 16.12
CA ASP A 19 -4.98 2.22 16.48
C ASP A 19 -5.52 3.06 15.32
N ASN A 20 -5.42 2.57 14.08
CA ASN A 20 -5.88 3.24 12.87
C ASN A 20 -7.22 2.70 12.36
N ILE A 21 -7.90 1.84 13.12
CA ILE A 21 -9.16 1.20 12.69
C ILE A 21 -10.24 2.21 12.33
N GLU A 22 -10.26 3.38 12.99
CA GLU A 22 -11.20 4.46 12.68
C GLU A 22 -10.99 5.06 11.28
N TYR A 23 -9.74 5.06 10.80
CA TYR A 23 -9.37 5.59 9.48
C TYR A 23 -9.69 4.61 8.34
N ARG A 24 -10.15 3.39 8.64
CA ARG A 24 -10.79 2.51 7.63
C ARG A 24 -12.08 3.15 7.09
N ASN A 25 -12.69 4.06 7.85
CA ASN A 25 -13.78 4.89 7.36
C ASN A 25 -13.24 6.04 6.49
N PRO A 26 -13.64 6.15 5.21
CA PRO A 26 -13.12 7.16 4.28
C PRO A 26 -13.35 8.61 4.75
N PHE A 27 -14.44 8.89 5.46
CA PHE A 27 -14.68 10.23 6.00
C PHE A 27 -13.65 10.61 7.08
N ARG A 28 -13.35 9.67 7.99
CA ARG A 28 -12.36 9.87 9.06
C ARG A 28 -10.95 10.01 8.50
N LEU A 29 -10.58 9.18 7.53
CA LEU A 29 -9.29 9.28 6.84
C LEU A 29 -9.11 10.67 6.18
N ASN A 30 -10.13 11.14 5.47
CA ASN A 30 -10.12 12.46 4.83
C ASN A 30 -10.00 13.60 5.84
N GLU A 31 -10.71 13.52 6.97
CA GLU A 31 -10.60 14.52 8.05
C GLU A 31 -9.18 14.54 8.63
N TYR A 32 -8.66 13.37 9.01
CA TYR A 32 -7.32 13.22 9.58
C TYR A 32 -6.24 13.83 8.67
N ILE A 33 -6.24 13.47 7.38
CA ILE A 33 -5.25 13.98 6.42
C ILE A 33 -5.39 15.50 6.28
N LYS A 34 -6.61 16.03 6.19
CA LYS A 34 -6.83 17.48 6.05
C LYS A 34 -6.39 18.25 7.29
N GLU A 35 -6.56 17.68 8.48
CA GLU A 35 -6.13 18.32 9.71
C GLU A 35 -4.61 18.39 9.85
N LYS A 36 -3.90 17.38 9.38
CA LYS A 36 -2.42 17.36 9.34
C LYS A 36 -1.86 18.25 8.21
N THR A 37 -2.64 18.50 7.17
CA THR A 37 -2.23 19.24 5.96
C THR A 37 -2.90 20.62 5.82
N LYS A 38 -3.07 21.34 6.93
CA LYS A 38 -3.72 22.67 6.94
C LYS A 38 -2.94 23.74 6.15
N ASN A 39 -1.60 23.69 6.18
CA ASN A 39 -0.76 24.69 5.52
C ASN A 39 -0.59 24.39 4.02
N ARG A 40 -1.33 25.10 3.17
CA ARG A 40 -1.27 24.88 1.70
C ARG A 40 0.05 25.31 1.05
N ASN A 41 0.89 26.08 1.74
CA ASN A 41 2.21 26.49 1.24
C ASN A 41 3.29 25.44 1.50
N GLN A 42 2.95 24.38 2.25
CA GLN A 42 3.86 23.30 2.58
C GLN A 42 3.50 22.05 1.77
N ILE A 43 4.51 21.41 1.19
CA ILE A 43 4.36 20.09 0.57
C ILE A 43 4.28 19.01 1.65
N TYR A 44 3.32 18.11 1.53
CA TYR A 44 3.15 16.95 2.39
C TYR A 44 3.22 15.66 1.59
N TYR A 45 3.83 14.65 2.18
CA TYR A 45 3.92 13.29 1.65
C TYR A 45 3.03 12.40 2.49
N ILE A 46 2.05 11.76 1.86
CA ILE A 46 1.04 10.96 2.53
C ILE A 46 1.23 9.51 2.11
N PHE A 47 1.45 8.62 3.06
CA PHE A 47 1.55 7.18 2.87
C PHE A 47 0.35 6.50 3.53
N ILE A 48 -0.42 5.75 2.75
CA ILE A 48 -1.59 4.99 3.24
C ILE A 48 -1.38 3.52 2.90
N ASP A 49 -1.19 2.70 3.92
CA ASP A 49 -0.94 1.27 3.77
C ASP A 49 -2.23 0.45 3.91
N GLU A 50 -2.25 -0.69 3.20
CA GLU A 50 -3.34 -1.66 3.18
C GLU A 50 -4.72 -1.04 2.89
N ILE A 51 -4.80 -0.23 1.81
CA ILE A 51 -6.04 0.49 1.43
C ILE A 51 -7.28 -0.40 1.27
N GLN A 52 -7.10 -1.68 1.01
CA GLN A 52 -8.17 -2.68 0.92
C GLN A 52 -8.91 -2.94 2.23
N LEU A 53 -8.36 -2.48 3.36
CA LEU A 53 -9.04 -2.52 4.65
C LEU A 53 -10.02 -1.35 4.83
N SER A 54 -10.01 -0.36 3.93
CA SER A 54 -11.01 0.70 3.95
C SER A 54 -12.38 0.17 3.53
N VAL A 55 -13.41 0.52 4.30
CA VAL A 55 -14.79 0.09 4.05
C VAL A 55 -15.54 1.12 3.20
N ALA A 56 -16.49 0.65 2.39
CA ALA A 56 -17.46 1.51 1.74
C ALA A 56 -18.52 1.96 2.74
N VAL A 57 -18.81 3.26 2.80
CA VAL A 57 -19.75 3.86 3.76
C VAL A 57 -20.87 4.57 3.00
N SER A 58 -22.12 4.41 3.45
CA SER A 58 -23.26 5.12 2.85
C SER A 58 -23.04 6.63 2.87
N ASN A 59 -23.36 7.31 1.77
CA ASN A 59 -23.29 8.76 1.72
C ASN A 59 -24.42 9.38 2.56
N PRO A 60 -24.13 10.13 3.64
CA PRO A 60 -25.17 10.70 4.50
C PRO A 60 -25.92 11.87 3.86
N TYR A 61 -25.45 12.37 2.71
CA TYR A 61 -26.03 13.51 2.00
C TYR A 61 -26.92 13.10 0.81
N ILE A 62 -27.05 11.79 0.53
CA ILE A 62 -27.85 11.27 -0.59
C ILE A 62 -28.77 10.17 -0.04
N ASP A 63 -30.08 10.34 -0.18
CA ASP A 63 -31.09 9.37 0.27
C ASP A 63 -31.15 8.07 -0.56
N SER A 64 -30.20 7.86 -1.49
CA SER A 64 -30.11 6.65 -2.29
C SER A 64 -29.06 5.69 -1.74
N LYS A 65 -29.46 4.42 -1.55
CA LYS A 65 -28.58 3.32 -1.11
C LYS A 65 -27.51 2.94 -2.14
N GLU A 66 -27.51 3.56 -3.32
CA GLU A 66 -26.70 3.15 -4.46
C GLU A 66 -25.33 3.85 -4.51
N LYS A 67 -25.12 4.93 -3.76
CA LYS A 67 -23.84 5.66 -3.78
C LYS A 67 -23.14 5.60 -2.42
N ASN A 68 -22.36 4.55 -2.23
CA ASN A 68 -21.40 4.49 -1.12
C ASN A 68 -20.18 5.37 -1.45
N VAL A 69 -19.64 6.01 -0.42
CA VAL A 69 -18.35 6.67 -0.44
C VAL A 69 -17.29 5.64 -0.10
N THR A 70 -16.23 5.62 -0.89
CA THR A 70 -15.10 4.70 -0.75
C THR A 70 -13.80 5.49 -0.56
N PHE A 71 -12.70 4.78 -0.31
CA PHE A 71 -11.38 5.43 -0.26
C PHE A 71 -11.01 6.11 -1.59
N VAL A 72 -11.51 5.61 -2.72
CA VAL A 72 -11.27 6.19 -4.06
C VAL A 72 -11.76 7.65 -4.11
N ASP A 73 -12.95 7.91 -3.57
CA ASP A 73 -13.52 9.27 -3.51
C ASP A 73 -12.65 10.23 -2.68
N VAL A 74 -12.07 9.72 -1.59
CA VAL A 74 -11.17 10.47 -0.72
C VAL A 74 -9.89 10.82 -1.46
N LEU A 75 -9.24 9.84 -2.09
CA LEU A 75 -8.02 10.06 -2.88
C LEU A 75 -8.26 11.06 -4.01
N LEU A 76 -9.34 10.89 -4.79
CA LEU A 76 -9.71 11.84 -5.85
C LEU A 76 -9.92 13.26 -5.32
N GLY A 77 -10.44 13.40 -4.09
CA GLY A 77 -10.59 14.68 -3.41
C GLY A 77 -9.25 15.28 -2.98
N LEU A 78 -8.35 14.47 -2.43
CA LEU A 78 -7.04 14.89 -1.94
C LEU A 78 -6.08 15.24 -3.08
N MET A 79 -6.08 14.49 -4.18
CA MET A 79 -5.24 14.73 -5.36
C MET A 79 -5.49 16.07 -6.04
N LYS A 80 -6.64 16.71 -5.80
CA LYS A 80 -6.89 18.09 -6.26
C LYS A 80 -6.04 19.14 -5.56
N ARG A 81 -5.37 18.78 -4.45
CA ARG A 81 -4.47 19.67 -3.71
C ARG A 81 -3.05 19.48 -4.24
N SER A 82 -2.54 20.49 -4.93
CA SER A 82 -1.19 20.49 -5.52
C SER A 82 -0.05 20.40 -4.50
N ASN A 83 -0.34 20.57 -3.20
CA ASN A 83 0.64 20.48 -2.14
C ASN A 83 0.68 19.11 -1.44
N LEU A 84 -0.06 18.13 -1.96
CA LEU A 84 -0.09 16.76 -1.45
C LEU A 84 0.48 15.81 -2.48
N ASP A 85 1.40 14.97 -2.03
CA ASP A 85 1.93 13.84 -2.78
C ASP A 85 1.51 12.56 -2.04
N ILE A 86 0.81 11.65 -2.73
CA ILE A 86 0.04 10.56 -2.08
C ILE A 86 0.50 9.22 -2.63
N TYR A 87 0.89 8.35 -1.71
CA TYR A 87 1.38 7.01 -1.95
C TYR A 87 0.44 6.04 -1.24
N VAL A 88 -0.03 5.04 -1.97
CA VAL A 88 -0.93 4.02 -1.44
C VAL A 88 -0.41 2.63 -1.75
N THR A 89 -0.57 1.72 -0.81
CA THR A 89 -0.18 0.32 -0.96
C THR A 89 -1.35 -0.59 -0.62
N GLY A 90 -1.30 -1.81 -1.15
CA GLY A 90 -2.22 -2.85 -0.75
C GLY A 90 -1.80 -4.21 -1.30
N SER A 91 -1.85 -5.20 -0.42
CA SER A 91 -1.49 -6.59 -0.70
C SER A 91 -2.44 -7.31 -1.67
N ASN A 92 -3.70 -6.85 -1.81
CA ASN A 92 -4.68 -7.48 -2.69
C ASN A 92 -4.76 -6.80 -4.07
N SER A 93 -4.04 -7.38 -5.02
CA SER A 93 -3.97 -6.89 -6.40
C SER A 93 -5.32 -6.82 -7.10
N LYS A 94 -6.33 -7.65 -6.75
CA LYS A 94 -7.65 -7.60 -7.40
C LYS A 94 -8.41 -6.30 -7.12
N MET A 95 -8.34 -5.78 -5.90
CA MET A 95 -9.05 -4.55 -5.54
C MET A 95 -8.34 -3.32 -6.13
N LEU A 96 -7.01 -3.31 -6.10
CA LEU A 96 -6.21 -2.25 -6.70
C LEU A 96 -6.33 -2.23 -8.22
N SER A 97 -6.32 -3.38 -8.90
CA SER A 97 -6.07 -3.46 -10.35
C SER A 97 -7.25 -3.19 -11.29
N SER A 98 -8.52 -3.34 -10.91
CA SER A 98 -9.62 -3.14 -11.87
C SER A 98 -10.34 -1.81 -11.71
N ASP A 99 -10.92 -1.56 -10.54
CA ASP A 99 -11.84 -0.43 -10.35
C ASP A 99 -11.10 0.84 -9.95
N VAL A 100 -10.09 0.69 -9.09
CA VAL A 100 -9.23 1.77 -8.60
C VAL A 100 -8.37 2.30 -9.75
N LEU A 101 -7.59 1.44 -10.43
CA LEU A 101 -6.80 1.86 -11.60
C LEU A 101 -7.62 2.52 -12.71
N THR A 102 -8.84 2.05 -12.98
CA THR A 102 -9.68 2.69 -14.00
C THR A 102 -10.02 4.14 -13.63
N GLN A 103 -10.24 4.44 -12.35
CA GLN A 103 -10.50 5.80 -11.86
C GLN A 103 -9.23 6.67 -11.80
N PHE A 104 -8.04 6.05 -11.71
CA PHE A 104 -6.75 6.74 -11.58
C PHE A 104 -5.86 6.69 -12.83
N ARG A 105 -6.31 6.07 -13.94
CA ARG A 105 -5.52 5.80 -15.15
C ARG A 105 -4.76 7.01 -15.72
N ASP A 106 -5.35 8.21 -15.62
CA ASP A 106 -4.73 9.46 -16.11
C ASP A 106 -4.25 10.38 -14.98
N ARG A 107 -4.23 9.90 -13.73
CA ARG A 107 -4.05 10.73 -12.53
C ARG A 107 -2.97 10.22 -11.57
N GLY A 108 -2.42 9.04 -11.77
CA GLY A 108 -1.34 8.50 -10.95
C GLY A 108 -0.56 7.41 -11.68
N ASP A 109 0.59 7.06 -11.10
CA ASP A 109 1.45 5.97 -11.58
C ASP A 109 1.19 4.71 -10.75
N GLU A 110 1.18 3.55 -11.41
CA GLU A 110 1.13 2.25 -10.76
C GLU A 110 2.52 1.63 -10.73
N ILE A 111 2.92 1.12 -9.58
CA ILE A 111 4.14 0.33 -9.42
C ILE A 111 3.74 -1.09 -9.02
N HIS A 112 3.91 -2.03 -9.94
CA HIS A 112 3.66 -3.44 -9.66
C HIS A 112 4.92 -4.08 -9.04
N VAL A 113 4.80 -4.56 -7.81
CA VAL A 113 5.90 -5.25 -7.11
C VAL A 113 5.73 -6.76 -7.30
N ASN A 114 6.64 -7.36 -8.07
CA ASN A 114 6.65 -8.81 -8.31
C ASN A 114 7.54 -9.53 -7.29
N PRO A 115 7.34 -10.85 -7.08
CA PRO A 115 8.34 -11.69 -6.44
C PRO A 115 9.70 -11.57 -7.16
N LEU A 116 10.78 -11.86 -6.44
CA LEU A 116 12.13 -11.88 -7.00
C LEU A 116 12.19 -12.86 -8.18
N SER A 117 12.80 -12.41 -9.26
CA SER A 117 13.20 -13.25 -10.38
C SER A 117 14.34 -14.19 -9.97
N PHE A 118 14.52 -15.27 -10.74
CA PHE A 118 15.65 -16.17 -10.52
C PHE A 118 17.01 -15.44 -10.62
N VAL A 119 17.14 -14.41 -11.47
CA VAL A 119 18.37 -13.62 -11.59
C VAL A 119 18.66 -12.87 -10.29
N GLU A 120 17.65 -12.23 -9.70
CA GLU A 120 17.82 -11.54 -8.42
C GLU A 120 18.18 -12.52 -7.29
N VAL A 121 17.58 -13.71 -7.28
CA VAL A 121 17.92 -14.75 -6.31
C VAL A 121 19.30 -15.35 -6.56
N TYR A 122 19.70 -15.54 -7.81
CA TYR A 122 21.00 -16.07 -8.19
C TYR A 122 22.14 -15.24 -7.59
N ASP A 123 21.97 -13.93 -7.52
CA ASP A 123 22.96 -13.00 -6.95
C ASP A 123 23.01 -13.02 -5.41
N LEU A 124 22.00 -13.59 -4.74
CA LEU A 124 21.99 -13.76 -3.27
C LEU A 124 22.86 -14.91 -2.77
N TYR A 125 23.26 -15.85 -3.65
CA TYR A 125 23.98 -17.07 -3.28
C TYR A 125 25.37 -17.14 -3.95
N GLU A 126 26.36 -17.59 -3.19
CA GLU A 126 27.68 -17.95 -3.74
C GLU A 126 27.59 -19.25 -4.56
N ASN A 127 26.92 -20.27 -4.01
CA ASN A 127 26.65 -21.54 -4.70
C ASN A 127 25.39 -21.42 -5.58
N LYS A 128 25.59 -21.52 -6.89
CA LYS A 128 24.55 -21.32 -7.91
C LYS A 128 23.62 -22.51 -8.09
N GLU A 129 24.11 -23.72 -7.81
CA GLU A 129 23.27 -24.93 -7.80
C GLU A 129 22.28 -24.86 -6.63
N LEU A 130 22.77 -24.41 -5.47
CA LEU A 130 21.92 -24.19 -4.29
C LEU A 130 20.89 -23.07 -4.53
N ALA A 131 21.25 -22.01 -5.25
CA ALA A 131 20.33 -20.95 -5.63
C ALA A 131 19.17 -21.49 -6.48
N PHE A 132 19.50 -22.34 -7.46
CA PHE A 132 18.52 -22.97 -8.35
C PHE A 132 17.60 -23.93 -7.60
N GLU A 133 18.15 -24.76 -6.72
CA GLU A 133 17.39 -25.67 -5.86
C GLU A 133 16.42 -24.89 -4.97
N ASN A 134 16.92 -23.88 -4.23
CA ASN A 134 16.07 -23.05 -3.36
C ASN A 134 14.97 -22.34 -4.16
N TYR A 135 15.30 -21.73 -5.30
CA TYR A 135 14.29 -21.04 -6.10
C TYR A 135 13.21 -21.97 -6.64
N THR A 136 13.58 -23.20 -7.02
CA THR A 136 12.63 -24.21 -7.52
C THR A 136 11.68 -24.68 -6.42
N VAL A 137 12.16 -24.80 -5.19
CA VAL A 137 11.38 -25.29 -4.04
C VAL A 137 10.55 -24.16 -3.41
N TYR A 138 11.16 -22.99 -3.21
CA TYR A 138 10.63 -21.90 -2.39
C TYR A 138 10.09 -20.71 -3.20
N GLY A 139 10.40 -20.63 -4.49
CA GLY A 139 9.95 -19.56 -5.38
C GLY A 139 10.64 -18.21 -5.12
N GLY A 140 10.06 -17.14 -5.66
CA GLY A 140 10.67 -15.79 -5.62
C GLY A 140 10.28 -14.92 -4.42
N MET A 141 9.61 -15.45 -3.40
CA MET A 141 9.09 -14.60 -2.31
C MET A 141 10.23 -13.96 -1.52
N PRO A 142 10.39 -12.61 -1.48
CA PRO A 142 11.58 -11.98 -0.92
C PRO A 142 11.88 -12.38 0.53
N TYR A 143 10.84 -12.47 1.37
CA TYR A 143 10.99 -12.78 2.79
C TYR A 143 11.59 -14.17 3.04
N ILE A 144 11.36 -15.14 2.16
CA ILE A 144 11.85 -16.53 2.34
C ILE A 144 13.37 -16.61 2.35
N TYR A 145 14.03 -15.68 1.66
CA TYR A 145 15.49 -15.59 1.57
C TYR A 145 16.13 -14.92 2.79
N SER A 146 15.33 -14.38 3.71
CA SER A 146 15.79 -13.91 5.02
C SER A 146 15.76 -15.01 6.09
N LEU A 147 15.05 -16.11 5.84
CA LEU A 147 14.89 -17.24 6.76
C LEU A 147 16.07 -18.21 6.65
N LYS A 148 16.49 -18.78 7.78
CA LYS A 148 17.73 -19.58 7.83
C LYS A 148 17.45 -21.07 7.76
N SER A 149 16.37 -21.55 8.38
CA SER A 149 16.04 -22.98 8.38
C SER A 149 14.97 -23.33 7.36
N ASP A 150 15.02 -24.56 6.84
CA ASP A 150 14.00 -25.05 5.93
C ASP A 150 12.63 -25.21 6.63
N GLU A 151 12.62 -25.39 7.95
CA GLU A 151 11.40 -25.42 8.77
C GLU A 151 10.71 -24.04 8.77
N GLU A 152 11.47 -22.96 8.98
CA GLU A 152 10.97 -21.58 8.92
C GLU A 152 10.40 -21.27 7.53
N LYS A 153 11.14 -21.64 6.47
CA LYS A 153 10.69 -21.44 5.08
C LYS A 153 9.41 -22.19 4.77
N ASN A 154 9.32 -23.46 5.17
CA ASN A 154 8.14 -24.29 4.96
C ASN A 154 6.93 -23.76 5.74
N GLN A 155 7.13 -23.28 6.97
CA GLN A 155 6.06 -22.69 7.76
C GLN A 155 5.54 -21.41 7.11
N TYR A 156 6.43 -20.52 6.68
CA TYR A 156 6.05 -19.29 5.99
C TYR A 156 5.22 -19.54 4.73
N LEU A 157 5.61 -20.51 3.89
CA LEU A 157 4.84 -20.85 2.69
C LEU A 157 3.46 -21.40 3.01
N LYS A 158 3.31 -22.20 4.08
CA LYS A 158 2.00 -22.70 4.53
C LYS A 158 1.09 -21.60 5.05
N ASP A 159 1.64 -20.55 5.65
CA ASP A 159 0.84 -19.43 6.16
C ASP A 159 0.41 -18.48 5.01
N LEU A 160 1.07 -18.56 3.85
CA LEU A 160 0.80 -17.74 2.68
C LEU A 160 -0.28 -18.33 1.74
N PHE A 161 -0.53 -19.64 1.80
CA PHE A 161 -1.43 -20.40 0.89
C PHE A 161 -2.42 -21.29 1.65
#